data_AF-A0A1L9B9T2-F1
#
_entry.id   AF-A0A1L9B9T2-F1
#
_cell.length_a   1.000
_cell.length_b   1.000
_cell.length_c   1.000
_cell.angle_alpha   90.00
_cell.angle_beta   90.00
_cell.angle_gamma   90.00
#
_symmetry.space_group_name_H-M   'P 1'
#
loop_
_entity.id
_entity.type
_entity.pdbx_description
1 polymer ?
#
loop_
_entity_poly.entity_id
_entity_poly.type
_entity_poly.pdbx_seq_one_letter_code
_entity_poly.pdbx_strand_id
1 'polypeptide(L)'
;MSVAVAATLAVFLAFLLVSPVQVLNLALGVWFTQLFVFLGGGWLVLSATGRAPARYTGLSTWSVGSAAFGFALGVANFFGIIAPVQYLAQFVLPASWNDYDVSGIFLGHSPVELALIVAGLGIGAPLCEEFFFRGVFFRGLLSRGGPPWRALFFSAALFSAFHLDRMGFVSRLELGLLFGWLLWRTGSLWPGILAHAANNLVSTALFFSAQHLEPAQTPSPGDEGRMVVLLALGGCAVLLGLLSAARRFPGLLGGPLRPAEEREAPEPPVHLEPPARLLRRAFPGMMAATLVLGAYVVLDPVGIELSQVDLRYPLAPVPEEAPDALHAERNALYELRVRARRGETPVGAYAQERRRQSRQSGGGRPPVLPAPNLPPSKESP
;
A
#
# COMPACT_ATOMS: atom_id res chain seq x y z
N MET A 1 -16.41 -13.45 19.49
CA MET A 1 -15.62 -13.18 18.27
C MET A 1 -14.24 -12.70 18.70
N SER A 2 -13.14 -13.23 18.16
CA SER A 2 -11.79 -12.75 18.54
C SER A 2 -11.51 -11.37 17.95
N VAL A 3 -10.63 -10.58 18.58
CA VAL A 3 -10.21 -9.25 18.09
C VAL A 3 -9.78 -9.32 16.62
N ALA A 4 -9.01 -10.35 16.25
CA ALA A 4 -8.58 -10.58 14.87
C ALA A 4 -9.76 -10.71 13.89
N VAL A 5 -10.79 -11.51 14.20
CA VAL A 5 -11.94 -11.71 13.31
C VAL A 5 -12.78 -10.43 13.19
N ALA A 6 -13.00 -9.75 14.31
CA ALA A 6 -13.72 -8.47 14.31
C ALA A 6 -12.98 -7.40 13.48
N ALA A 7 -11.67 -7.30 13.66
CA ALA A 7 -10.80 -6.38 12.94
C ALA A 7 -10.78 -6.65 11.44
N THR A 8 -10.59 -7.91 11.04
CA THR A 8 -10.56 -8.30 9.63
C THR A 8 -11.88 -8.01 8.94
N LEU A 9 -13.02 -8.37 9.56
CA LEU A 9 -14.33 -8.10 8.96
C LEU A 9 -14.58 -6.60 8.82
N ALA A 10 -14.31 -5.81 9.88
CA ALA A 10 -14.53 -4.37 9.86
C ALA A 10 -13.66 -3.66 8.82
N VAL A 11 -12.37 -4.01 8.74
CA VAL A 11 -11.45 -3.41 7.76
C VAL A 11 -11.74 -3.91 6.36
N PHE A 12 -12.08 -5.18 6.15
CA PHE A 12 -12.46 -5.68 4.83
C PHE A 12 -13.71 -4.97 4.29
N LEU A 13 -14.76 -4.83 5.13
CA LEU A 13 -15.97 -4.08 4.78
C LEU A 13 -15.65 -2.61 4.47
N ALA A 14 -14.84 -1.96 5.31
CA ALA A 14 -14.43 -0.58 5.08
C ALA A 14 -13.58 -0.43 3.81
N PHE A 15 -12.66 -1.35 3.55
CA PHE A 15 -11.80 -1.35 2.37
C PHE A 15 -12.61 -1.47 1.07
N LEU A 16 -13.61 -2.36 1.03
CA LEU A 16 -14.53 -2.47 -0.10
C LEU A 16 -15.32 -1.17 -0.36
N LEU A 17 -15.69 -0.44 0.70
CA LEU A 17 -16.41 0.82 0.58
C LEU A 17 -15.51 2.00 0.20
N VAL A 18 -14.20 1.90 0.46
CA VAL A 18 -13.21 2.99 0.30
C VAL A 18 -12.39 2.85 -0.98
N SER A 19 -12.30 1.65 -1.56
CA SER A 19 -11.66 1.42 -2.86
C SER A 19 -12.05 2.44 -3.96
N PRO A 20 -13.31 2.90 -4.09
CA PRO A 20 -13.67 3.93 -5.07
C PRO A 20 -12.95 5.28 -4.88
N VAL A 21 -12.55 5.64 -3.65
CA VAL A 21 -11.87 6.92 -3.38
C VAL A 21 -10.46 6.94 -3.96
N GLN A 22 -9.73 5.82 -3.88
CA GLN A 22 -8.39 5.69 -4.48
C GLN A 22 -8.40 5.84 -5.98
N VAL A 23 -9.49 5.43 -6.62
CA VAL A 23 -9.64 5.54 -8.08
C VAL A 23 -9.92 6.99 -8.52
N LEU A 24 -10.58 7.79 -7.68
CA LEU A 24 -10.83 9.20 -7.98
C LEU A 24 -9.60 10.06 -7.78
N ASN A 25 -8.84 9.82 -6.71
CA ASN A 25 -7.58 10.51 -6.44
C ASN A 25 -6.67 9.61 -5.63
N LEU A 26 -5.54 9.24 -6.23
CA LEU A 26 -4.61 8.31 -5.60
C LEU A 26 -4.04 8.87 -4.30
N ALA A 27 -3.58 10.13 -4.29
CA ALA A 27 -2.99 10.76 -3.11
C ALA A 27 -3.96 10.77 -1.93
N LEU A 28 -5.18 11.28 -2.15
CA LEU A 28 -6.21 11.32 -1.13
C LEU A 28 -6.63 9.92 -0.71
N GLY A 29 -6.88 9.03 -1.67
CA GLY A 29 -7.38 7.69 -1.37
C GLY A 29 -6.38 6.86 -0.57
N VAL A 30 -5.07 6.99 -0.85
CA VAL A 30 -4.02 6.38 -0.04
C VAL A 30 -4.14 6.89 1.40
N TRP A 31 -4.03 8.20 1.63
CA TRP A 31 -4.10 8.76 2.99
C TRP A 31 -5.40 8.45 3.71
N PHE A 32 -6.53 8.52 3.01
CA PHE A 32 -7.84 8.20 3.55
C PHE A 32 -7.88 6.73 4.02
N THR A 33 -7.38 5.81 3.21
CA THR A 33 -7.31 4.39 3.56
C THR A 33 -6.41 4.16 4.76
N GLN A 34 -5.22 4.78 4.78
CA GLN A 34 -4.29 4.62 5.89
C GLN A 34 -4.86 5.15 7.21
N LEU A 35 -5.43 6.36 7.20
CA LEU A 35 -5.91 7.02 8.42
C LEU A 35 -7.24 6.46 8.92
N PHE A 36 -8.23 6.26 8.05
CA PHE A 36 -9.58 5.92 8.48
C PHE A 36 -9.85 4.41 8.47
N VAL A 37 -9.25 3.66 7.53
CA VAL A 37 -9.47 2.23 7.42
C VAL A 37 -8.50 1.47 8.32
N PHE A 38 -7.19 1.58 8.06
CA PHE A 38 -6.20 0.79 8.80
C PHE A 38 -5.99 1.31 10.22
N LEU A 39 -5.59 2.58 10.38
CA LEU A 39 -5.35 3.16 11.70
C LEU A 39 -6.66 3.35 12.47
N GLY A 40 -7.63 4.06 11.90
CA GLY A 40 -8.91 4.37 12.53
C GLY A 40 -9.73 3.12 12.87
N GLY A 41 -9.90 2.21 11.91
CA GLY A 41 -10.59 0.94 12.11
C GLY A 41 -9.90 0.06 13.16
N GLY A 42 -8.58 -0.10 13.07
CA GLY A 42 -7.80 -0.83 14.07
C GLY A 42 -7.91 -0.22 15.47
N TRP A 43 -7.84 1.11 15.57
CA TRP A 43 -7.94 1.84 16.82
C TRP A 43 -9.32 1.67 17.46
N LEU A 44 -10.38 1.79 16.66
CA LEU A 44 -11.75 1.60 17.10
C LEU A 44 -11.97 0.19 17.63
N VAL A 45 -11.51 -0.84 16.90
CA VAL A 45 -11.66 -2.24 17.32
C VAL A 45 -10.94 -2.50 18.65
N LEU A 46 -9.70 -2.05 18.80
CA LEU A 46 -8.98 -2.22 20.07
C LEU A 46 -9.68 -1.47 21.21
N SER A 47 -10.07 -0.22 20.98
CA SER A 47 -10.78 0.58 21.98
C SER A 47 -12.09 -0.07 22.40
N ALA A 48 -12.90 -0.52 21.44
CA ALA A 48 -14.20 -1.20 21.64
C ALA A 48 -14.09 -2.53 22.41
N THR A 49 -12.88 -3.05 22.56
CA THR A 49 -12.60 -4.27 23.34
C THR A 49 -11.88 -3.97 24.67
N GLY A 50 -11.83 -2.70 25.08
CA GLY A 50 -11.21 -2.23 26.32
C GLY A 50 -9.68 -2.15 26.29
N ARG A 51 -9.05 -2.32 25.12
CA ARG A 51 -7.59 -2.29 24.97
C ARG A 51 -7.14 -0.86 24.70
N ALA A 52 -6.05 -0.44 25.36
CA ALA A 52 -5.38 0.82 25.06
C ALA A 52 -4.55 0.65 23.77
N PRO A 53 -4.93 1.23 22.62
CA PRO A 53 -4.42 0.79 21.33
C PRO A 53 -2.89 0.94 21.19
N ALA A 54 -2.33 2.11 21.51
CA ALA A 54 -0.88 2.35 21.38
C ALA A 54 -0.02 1.41 22.25
N ARG A 55 -0.49 1.09 23.46
CA ARG A 55 0.19 0.13 24.36
C ARG A 55 0.02 -1.30 23.88
N TYR A 56 -1.20 -1.65 23.45
CA TYR A 56 -1.52 -2.99 22.97
C TYR A 56 -0.71 -3.35 21.74
N THR A 57 -0.56 -2.42 20.79
CA THR A 57 0.12 -2.71 19.52
C THR A 57 1.64 -2.69 19.66
N GLY A 58 2.20 -2.01 20.65
CA GLY A 58 3.65 -1.76 20.76
C GLY A 58 4.08 -0.47 20.06
N LEU A 59 3.13 0.43 19.77
CA LEU A 59 3.43 1.76 19.23
C LEU A 59 4.05 2.67 20.31
N SER A 60 3.70 2.48 21.59
CA SER A 60 4.24 3.28 22.69
C SER A 60 5.67 2.91 23.12
N THR A 61 6.29 1.91 22.50
CA THR A 61 7.57 1.33 22.93
C THR A 61 8.67 1.69 21.95
N TRP A 62 9.13 2.95 22.01
CA TRP A 62 10.16 3.48 21.11
C TRP A 62 11.58 3.11 21.56
N SER A 63 12.45 2.82 20.60
CA SER A 63 13.90 2.63 20.79
C SER A 63 14.60 3.02 19.50
N VAL A 64 15.51 4.01 19.58
CA VAL A 64 16.26 4.48 18.40
C VAL A 64 17.12 3.36 17.82
N GLY A 65 17.80 2.57 18.68
CA GLY A 65 18.65 1.46 18.22
C GLY A 65 17.85 0.39 17.48
N SER A 66 16.66 0.05 17.99
CA SER A 66 15.80 -0.96 17.35
C SER A 66 15.11 -0.44 16.08
N ALA A 67 14.73 0.84 16.07
CA ALA A 67 14.16 1.48 14.88
C ALA A 67 15.21 1.60 13.75
N ALA A 68 16.44 2.03 14.07
CA ALA A 68 17.55 2.10 13.11
C ALA A 68 17.96 0.71 12.61
N PHE A 69 17.98 -0.29 13.50
CA PHE A 69 18.19 -1.68 13.11
C PHE A 69 17.12 -2.17 12.13
N GLY A 70 15.84 -1.89 12.42
CA GLY A 70 14.73 -2.20 11.52
C GLY A 70 14.88 -1.55 10.15
N PHE A 71 15.20 -0.25 10.10
CA PHE A 71 15.46 0.46 8.85
C PHE A 71 16.58 -0.19 8.02
N ALA A 72 17.74 -0.43 8.65
CA ALA A 72 18.88 -1.06 7.99
C ALA A 72 18.55 -2.47 7.48
N LEU A 73 17.79 -3.24 8.26
CA LEU A 73 17.31 -4.56 7.87
C LEU A 73 16.37 -4.47 6.68
N GLY A 74 15.47 -3.47 6.63
CA GLY A 74 14.57 -3.23 5.51
C GLY A 74 15.29 -2.90 4.20
N VAL A 75 16.34 -2.05 4.25
CA VAL A 75 17.19 -1.75 3.08
C VAL A 75 17.95 -2.99 2.62
N ALA A 76 18.60 -3.70 3.54
CA ALA A 76 19.35 -4.90 3.21
C ALA A 76 18.45 -6.01 2.68
N ASN A 77 17.22 -6.13 3.20
CA ASN A 77 16.19 -7.05 2.72
C ASN A 77 15.73 -6.71 1.31
N PHE A 78 15.58 -5.41 1.00
CA PHE A 78 15.20 -4.97 -0.33
C PHE A 78 16.18 -5.52 -1.38
N PHE A 79 17.48 -5.26 -1.21
CA PHE A 79 18.49 -5.69 -2.17
C PHE A 79 18.78 -7.19 -2.10
N GLY A 80 18.81 -7.77 -0.89
CA GLY A 80 19.16 -9.17 -0.68
C GLY A 80 18.08 -10.17 -1.09
N ILE A 81 16.80 -9.80 -0.97
CA ILE A 81 15.67 -10.72 -1.13
C ILE A 81 14.61 -10.15 -2.07
N ILE A 82 14.11 -8.94 -1.83
CA ILE A 82 12.96 -8.43 -2.58
C ILE A 82 13.26 -8.21 -4.06
N ALA A 83 14.32 -7.50 -4.38
CA ALA A 83 14.75 -7.22 -5.75
C ALA A 83 15.00 -8.52 -6.56
N PRO A 84 15.81 -9.49 -6.09
CA PRO A 84 16.01 -10.73 -6.84
C PRO A 84 14.75 -11.59 -6.94
N VAL A 85 13.89 -11.65 -5.91
CA VAL A 85 12.61 -12.38 -5.99
C VAL A 85 11.70 -11.75 -7.03
N GLN A 86 11.58 -10.42 -7.07
CA GLN A 86 10.76 -9.73 -8.07
C GLN A 86 11.34 -9.88 -9.49
N TYR A 87 12.67 -9.79 -9.64
CA TYR A 87 13.34 -10.04 -10.92
C TYR A 87 13.06 -11.46 -11.42
N LEU A 88 13.22 -12.48 -10.57
CA LEU A 88 12.91 -13.88 -10.93
C LEU A 88 11.43 -14.09 -11.26
N ALA A 89 10.53 -13.39 -10.58
CA ALA A 89 9.09 -13.50 -10.82
C ALA A 89 8.72 -13.12 -12.26
N GLN A 90 9.44 -12.20 -12.90
CA GLN A 90 9.21 -11.81 -14.30
C GLN A 90 9.46 -12.95 -15.29
N PHE A 91 10.34 -13.90 -14.96
CA PHE A 91 10.66 -15.05 -15.81
C PHE A 91 9.83 -16.30 -15.50
N VAL A 92 9.38 -16.44 -14.25
CA VAL A 92 8.73 -17.66 -13.76
C VAL A 92 7.21 -17.55 -13.81
N LEU A 93 6.66 -16.35 -13.58
CA LEU A 93 5.21 -16.14 -13.52
C LEU A 93 4.65 -15.74 -14.88
N PRO A 94 3.36 -16.02 -15.15
CA PRO A 94 2.73 -15.63 -16.40
C PRO A 94 2.77 -14.11 -16.61
N ALA A 95 3.15 -13.66 -17.81
CA ALA A 95 3.13 -12.24 -18.16
C ALA A 95 1.75 -11.59 -17.94
N SER A 96 0.66 -12.35 -18.09
CA SER A 96 -0.72 -11.92 -17.80
C SER A 96 -1.02 -11.66 -16.33
N TRP A 97 -0.05 -11.80 -15.43
CA TRP A 97 -0.17 -11.39 -14.02
C TRP A 97 0.48 -10.03 -13.76
N ASN A 98 1.19 -9.48 -14.75
CA ASN A 98 1.69 -8.11 -14.71
C ASN A 98 0.57 -7.12 -15.06
N ASP A 99 -0.47 -7.08 -14.22
CA ASP A 99 -1.67 -6.27 -14.46
C ASP A 99 -1.53 -4.82 -13.98
N TYR A 100 -0.45 -4.52 -13.25
CA TYR A 100 -0.26 -3.25 -12.55
C TYR A 100 0.85 -2.42 -13.19
N ASP A 101 0.44 -1.40 -13.94
CA ASP A 101 1.36 -0.34 -14.37
C ASP A 101 1.68 0.57 -13.17
N VAL A 102 2.83 0.34 -12.54
CA VAL A 102 3.34 1.14 -11.42
C VAL A 102 3.70 2.57 -11.82
N SER A 103 3.91 2.86 -13.11
CA SER A 103 4.26 4.21 -13.55
C SER A 103 3.11 5.20 -13.35
N GLY A 104 1.87 4.72 -13.50
CA GLY A 104 0.65 5.49 -13.25
C GLY A 104 0.44 5.92 -11.79
N ILE A 105 1.26 5.42 -10.85
CA ILE A 105 1.27 5.86 -9.45
C ILE A 105 2.00 7.20 -9.28
N PHE A 106 3.02 7.45 -10.09
CA PHE A 106 3.95 8.57 -9.89
C PHE A 106 3.90 9.60 -11.02
N LEU A 107 3.53 9.19 -12.23
CA LEU A 107 3.50 10.07 -13.40
C LEU A 107 2.20 10.86 -13.51
N GLY A 108 2.26 12.06 -14.10
CA GLY A 108 1.08 12.88 -14.40
C GLY A 108 0.44 13.59 -13.19
N HIS A 109 1.15 13.66 -12.06
CA HIS A 109 0.73 14.35 -10.84
C HIS A 109 1.43 15.71 -10.70
N SER A 110 0.77 16.67 -10.05
CA SER A 110 1.43 17.91 -9.63
C SER A 110 2.52 17.62 -8.58
N PRO A 111 3.52 18.51 -8.38
CA PRO A 111 4.56 18.30 -7.38
C PRO A 111 4.01 18.08 -5.95
N VAL A 112 2.91 18.76 -5.61
CA VAL A 112 2.25 18.61 -4.30
C VAL A 112 1.56 17.25 -4.19
N GLU A 113 0.81 16.83 -5.20
CA GLU A 113 0.17 15.50 -5.23
C GLU A 113 1.21 14.39 -5.16
N LEU A 114 2.31 14.54 -5.92
CA LEU A 114 3.40 13.58 -5.91
C LEU A 114 4.06 13.47 -4.53
N ALA A 115 4.32 14.61 -3.88
CA ALA A 115 4.84 14.62 -2.50
C ALA A 115 3.88 13.92 -1.52
N LEU A 116 2.57 14.13 -1.66
CA LEU A 116 1.56 13.46 -0.85
C LEU A 116 1.50 11.95 -1.11
N ILE A 117 1.64 11.52 -2.36
CA ILE A 117 1.70 10.10 -2.75
C ILE A 117 2.95 9.46 -2.14
N VAL A 118 4.13 10.05 -2.34
CA VAL A 118 5.40 9.53 -1.80
C VAL A 118 5.36 9.47 -0.27
N ALA A 119 4.84 10.50 0.40
CA ALA A 119 4.68 10.47 1.85
C ALA A 119 3.63 9.43 2.32
N GLY A 120 2.55 9.27 1.57
CA GLY A 120 1.52 8.27 1.83
C GLY A 120 2.06 6.86 1.73
N LEU A 121 2.83 6.56 0.68
CA LEU A 121 3.44 5.23 0.45
C LEU A 121 4.65 4.97 1.35
N GLY A 122 5.50 5.97 1.57
CA GLY A 122 6.75 5.82 2.32
C GLY A 122 6.62 5.97 3.84
N ILE A 123 5.54 6.60 4.34
CA ILE A 123 5.33 6.88 5.77
C ILE A 123 3.94 6.44 6.22
N GLY A 124 2.89 6.91 5.54
CA GLY A 124 1.50 6.65 5.92
C GLY A 124 1.18 5.15 5.96
N ALA A 125 1.45 4.45 4.85
CA ALA A 125 1.26 3.02 4.69
C ALA A 125 2.08 2.21 5.70
N PRO A 126 3.41 2.37 5.80
CA PRO A 126 4.21 1.69 6.82
C PRO A 126 3.69 1.86 8.24
N LEU A 127 3.27 3.06 8.64
CA LEU A 127 2.76 3.28 9.99
C LEU A 127 1.40 2.60 10.22
N CYS A 128 0.45 2.81 9.31
CA CYS A 128 -0.94 2.41 9.51
C CYS A 128 -1.15 0.92 9.24
N GLU A 129 -0.50 0.37 8.22
CA GLU A 129 -0.57 -1.05 7.90
C GLU A 129 0.12 -1.89 8.97
N GLU A 130 1.30 -1.50 9.47
CA GLU A 130 1.93 -2.20 10.59
C GLU A 130 1.09 -2.12 11.86
N PHE A 131 0.48 -0.97 12.15
CA PHE A 131 -0.47 -0.85 13.25
C PHE A 131 -1.60 -1.87 13.12
N PHE A 132 -2.19 -2.02 11.94
CA PHE A 132 -3.30 -2.95 11.72
C PHE A 132 -2.86 -4.41 11.64
N PHE A 133 -2.04 -4.79 10.66
CA PHE A 133 -1.68 -6.18 10.38
C PHE A 133 -0.84 -6.79 11.51
N ARG A 134 0.07 -6.01 12.11
CA ARG A 134 0.96 -6.51 13.17
C ARG A 134 0.37 -6.20 14.54
N GLY A 135 0.03 -4.94 14.78
CA GLY A 135 -0.47 -4.49 16.07
C GLY A 135 -1.84 -5.05 16.46
N VAL A 136 -2.78 -5.16 15.51
CA VAL A 136 -4.14 -5.66 15.77
C VAL A 136 -4.29 -7.12 15.39
N PHE A 137 -4.06 -7.45 14.11
CA PHE A 137 -4.40 -8.76 13.57
C PHE A 137 -3.46 -9.86 14.06
N PHE A 138 -2.14 -9.69 13.89
CA PHE A 138 -1.15 -10.68 14.35
C PHE A 138 -1.19 -10.88 15.87
N ARG A 139 -1.19 -9.80 16.68
CA ARG A 139 -1.33 -9.93 18.14
C ARG A 139 -2.65 -10.58 18.55
N GLY A 140 -3.75 -10.24 17.87
CA GLY A 140 -5.05 -10.87 18.10
C GLY A 140 -5.13 -12.34 17.67
N LEU A 141 -4.25 -12.80 16.77
CA LEU A 141 -4.08 -14.22 16.44
C LEU A 141 -3.19 -14.94 17.47
N LEU A 142 -2.09 -14.31 17.89
CA LEU A 142 -1.20 -14.83 18.93
C LEU A 142 -1.94 -15.07 20.24
N SER A 143 -2.81 -14.15 20.64
CA SER A 143 -3.56 -14.24 21.90
C SER A 143 -4.58 -15.38 21.97
N ARG A 144 -4.72 -16.18 20.90
CA ARG A 144 -5.54 -17.40 20.87
C ARG A 144 -4.82 -18.63 21.41
N GLY A 145 -3.55 -18.52 21.79
CA GLY A 145 -2.77 -19.63 22.38
C GLY A 145 -2.32 -20.70 21.37
N GLY A 146 -2.25 -20.37 20.08
CA GLY A 146 -1.70 -21.25 19.03
C GLY A 146 -0.21 -21.02 18.78
N PRO A 147 0.45 -21.87 17.98
CA PRO A 147 1.88 -21.72 17.70
C PRO A 147 2.16 -20.39 16.97
N PRO A 148 3.13 -19.57 17.42
CA PRO A 148 3.36 -18.22 16.90
C PRO A 148 3.57 -18.13 15.38
N TRP A 149 4.21 -19.14 14.79
CA TRP A 149 4.47 -19.17 13.35
C TRP A 149 3.19 -19.19 12.51
N ARG A 150 2.09 -19.78 13.00
CA ARG A 150 0.81 -19.78 12.29
C ARG A 150 0.21 -18.38 12.26
N ALA A 151 0.21 -17.70 13.41
CA ALA A 151 -0.27 -16.32 13.50
C ALA A 151 0.55 -15.40 12.58
N LEU A 152 1.87 -15.61 12.55
CA LEU A 152 2.79 -14.87 11.69
C LEU A 152 2.48 -15.09 10.20
N PHE A 153 2.37 -16.35 9.79
CA PHE A 153 2.05 -16.71 8.40
C PHE A 153 0.70 -16.15 7.94
N PHE A 154 -0.36 -16.30 8.74
CA PHE A 154 -1.68 -15.79 8.35
C PHE A 154 -1.73 -14.27 8.29
N SER A 155 -1.04 -13.57 9.20
CA SER A 155 -0.92 -12.10 9.11
C SER A 155 -0.18 -11.66 7.86
N ALA A 156 0.96 -12.30 7.56
CA ALA A 156 1.76 -12.03 6.37
C ALA A 156 0.99 -12.31 5.06
N ALA A 157 0.27 -13.44 5.00
CA ALA A 157 -0.53 -13.82 3.85
C ALA A 157 -1.70 -12.86 3.62
N LEU A 158 -2.37 -12.43 4.69
CA LEU A 158 -3.43 -11.45 4.60
C LEU A 158 -2.89 -10.10 4.12
N PHE A 159 -1.79 -9.62 4.70
CA PHE A 159 -1.09 -8.41 4.25
C PHE A 159 -0.76 -8.44 2.76
N SER A 160 -0.18 -9.53 2.29
CA SER A 160 0.13 -9.71 0.87
C SER A 160 -1.12 -9.72 -0.03
N ALA A 161 -2.16 -10.46 0.36
CA ALA A 161 -3.41 -10.56 -0.40
C ALA A 161 -4.15 -9.22 -0.55
N PHE A 162 -4.10 -8.34 0.45
CA PHE A 162 -4.75 -7.02 0.40
C PHE A 162 -4.17 -6.09 -0.68
N HIS A 163 -2.97 -6.38 -1.20
CA HIS A 163 -2.35 -5.58 -2.25
C HIS A 163 -2.86 -5.91 -3.65
N LEU A 164 -3.54 -7.06 -3.83
CA LEU A 164 -4.09 -7.52 -5.12
C LEU A 164 -3.07 -7.60 -6.28
N ASP A 165 -1.78 -7.55 -5.98
CA ASP A 165 -0.68 -7.70 -6.94
C ASP A 165 -0.19 -9.14 -6.93
N ARG A 166 -0.50 -9.85 -8.04
CA ARG A 166 -0.17 -11.26 -8.22
C ARG A 166 1.33 -11.49 -8.39
N MET A 167 2.04 -10.60 -9.08
CA MET A 167 3.48 -10.72 -9.33
C MET A 167 4.27 -10.52 -8.04
N GLY A 168 3.91 -9.52 -7.25
CA GLY A 168 4.59 -9.23 -5.99
C GLY A 168 3.98 -9.91 -4.76
N PHE A 169 3.14 -10.95 -4.92
CA PHE A 169 2.54 -11.64 -3.77
C PHE A 169 3.60 -12.30 -2.88
N VAL A 170 4.59 -12.98 -3.48
CA VAL A 170 5.64 -13.72 -2.75
C VAL A 170 6.56 -12.76 -2.00
N SER A 171 6.99 -11.68 -2.64
CA SER A 171 7.84 -10.66 -2.01
C SER A 171 7.12 -9.97 -0.85
N ARG A 172 5.83 -9.62 -1.00
CA ARG A 172 5.04 -9.03 0.09
C ARG A 172 4.71 -10.01 1.21
N LEU A 173 4.55 -11.29 0.90
CA LEU A 173 4.42 -12.33 1.93
C LEU A 173 5.70 -12.41 2.77
N GLU A 174 6.88 -12.32 2.15
CA GLU A 174 8.16 -12.27 2.86
C GLU A 174 8.27 -11.04 3.77
N LEU A 175 7.99 -9.84 3.26
CA LEU A 175 7.93 -8.61 4.07
C LEU A 175 6.93 -8.75 5.23
N GLY A 176 5.77 -9.34 4.92
CA GLY A 176 4.81 -9.95 5.82
C GLY A 176 5.45 -10.57 7.07
N LEU A 177 6.22 -11.62 6.82
CA LEU A 177 6.91 -12.43 7.81
C LEU A 177 8.01 -11.64 8.53
N LEU A 178 8.80 -10.84 7.82
CA LEU A 178 9.89 -10.03 8.39
C LEU A 178 9.35 -9.05 9.43
N PHE A 179 8.35 -8.25 9.10
CA PHE A 179 7.85 -7.22 10.02
C PHE A 179 7.12 -7.84 11.21
N GLY A 180 6.38 -8.93 10.98
CA GLY A 180 5.75 -9.70 12.06
C GLY A 180 6.78 -10.34 13.00
N TRP A 181 7.89 -10.86 12.46
CA TRP A 181 9.02 -11.34 13.27
C TRP A 181 9.66 -10.23 14.09
N LEU A 182 9.85 -9.03 13.51
CA LEU A 182 10.37 -7.87 14.24
C LEU A 182 9.45 -7.50 15.42
N LEU A 183 8.13 -7.42 15.21
CA LEU A 183 7.20 -7.19 16.33
C LEU A 183 7.25 -8.34 17.35
N TRP A 184 7.25 -9.59 16.89
CA TRP A 184 7.27 -10.74 17.80
C TRP A 184 8.53 -10.79 18.66
N ARG A 185 9.69 -10.36 18.14
CA ARG A 185 10.96 -10.33 18.88
C ARG A 185 11.06 -9.12 19.79
N THR A 186 10.75 -7.93 19.28
CA THR A 186 11.00 -6.66 19.96
C THR A 186 9.87 -6.23 20.88
N GLY A 187 8.64 -6.67 20.62
CA GLY A 187 7.42 -6.15 21.25
C GLY A 187 7.03 -4.73 20.81
N SER A 188 7.78 -4.14 19.87
CA SER A 188 7.61 -2.79 19.34
C SER A 188 7.24 -2.84 17.86
N LEU A 189 6.37 -1.92 17.43
CA LEU A 189 6.05 -1.77 16.00
C LEU A 189 7.14 -1.03 15.23
N TRP A 190 7.92 -0.17 15.90
CA TRP A 190 8.82 0.76 15.23
C TRP A 190 9.88 0.09 14.34
N PRO A 191 10.54 -1.02 14.74
CA PRO A 191 11.47 -1.70 13.84
C PRO A 191 10.78 -2.18 12.56
N GLY A 192 9.55 -2.71 12.65
CA GLY A 192 8.75 -3.12 11.49
C GLY A 192 8.32 -1.94 10.63
N ILE A 193 7.82 -0.86 11.24
CA ILE A 193 7.43 0.39 10.55
C ILE A 193 8.60 0.95 9.74
N LEU A 194 9.79 1.02 10.35
CA LEU A 194 10.96 1.58 9.70
C LEU A 194 11.55 0.63 8.64
N ALA A 195 11.48 -0.68 8.83
CA ALA A 195 11.85 -1.66 7.81
C ALA A 195 10.93 -1.57 6.59
N HIS A 196 9.61 -1.41 6.81
CA HIS A 196 8.62 -1.24 5.77
C HIS A 196 8.81 0.09 5.03
N ALA A 197 8.97 1.20 5.76
CA ALA A 197 9.27 2.50 5.18
C ALA A 197 10.54 2.47 4.33
N ALA A 198 11.62 1.84 4.81
CA ALA A 198 12.85 1.67 4.05
C ALA A 198 12.60 0.95 2.72
N ASN A 199 11.85 -0.15 2.73
CA ASN A 199 11.54 -0.92 1.53
C ASN A 199 10.78 -0.07 0.49
N ASN A 200 9.74 0.63 0.93
CA ASN A 200 8.91 1.48 0.06
C ASN A 200 9.70 2.67 -0.50
N LEU A 201 10.52 3.32 0.34
CA LEU A 201 11.35 4.45 -0.07
C LEU A 201 12.45 4.04 -1.04
N VAL A 202 13.12 2.89 -0.83
CA VAL A 202 14.10 2.36 -1.78
C VAL A 202 13.43 2.03 -3.12
N SER A 203 12.28 1.36 -3.10
CA SER A 203 11.52 1.09 -4.33
C SER A 203 11.13 2.37 -5.07
N THR A 204 10.67 3.38 -4.34
CA THR A 204 10.27 4.68 -4.91
C THR A 204 11.47 5.43 -5.48
N ALA A 205 12.60 5.43 -4.77
CA ALA A 205 13.84 6.05 -5.24
C ALA A 205 14.34 5.39 -6.52
N LEU A 206 14.37 4.06 -6.58
CA LEU A 206 14.77 3.31 -7.78
C LEU A 206 13.85 3.60 -8.97
N PHE A 207 12.54 3.69 -8.75
CA PHE A 207 11.60 4.09 -9.79
C PHE A 207 12.00 5.45 -10.40
N PHE A 208 12.18 6.49 -9.57
CA PHE A 208 12.57 7.81 -10.07
C PHE A 208 13.95 7.81 -10.70
N SER A 209 14.93 7.08 -10.16
CA SER A 209 16.26 6.96 -10.76
C SER A 209 16.19 6.35 -12.16
N ALA A 210 15.39 5.29 -12.35
CA ALA A 210 15.22 4.65 -13.66
C ALA A 210 14.61 5.59 -14.70
N GLN A 211 13.70 6.49 -14.31
CA GLN A 211 13.09 7.47 -15.21
C GLN A 211 14.07 8.55 -15.73
N HIS A 212 15.22 8.74 -15.08
CA HIS A 212 16.23 9.73 -15.48
C HIS A 212 17.38 9.11 -16.29
N LEU A 213 17.35 7.81 -16.56
CA LEU A 213 18.37 7.15 -17.38
C LEU A 213 18.10 7.42 -18.85
N GLU A 214 19.13 7.88 -19.56
CA GLU A 214 19.10 7.96 -21.03
C GLU A 214 19.04 6.55 -21.63
N PRO A 215 18.48 6.35 -22.85
CA PRO A 215 18.46 5.03 -23.50
C PRO A 215 19.85 4.40 -23.70
N ALA A 216 20.90 5.22 -23.78
CA ALA A 216 22.28 4.73 -23.85
C ALA A 216 22.84 4.26 -22.48
N GLN A 217 22.16 4.59 -21.38
CA GLN A 217 22.53 4.25 -20.00
C GLN A 217 21.68 3.11 -19.44
N THR A 218 20.61 2.70 -20.12
CA THR A 218 19.81 1.56 -19.70
C THR A 218 20.65 0.28 -19.80
N PRO A 219 20.75 -0.51 -18.71
CA PRO A 219 21.56 -1.73 -18.73
C PRO A 219 21.04 -2.73 -19.78
N SER A 220 21.96 -3.46 -20.42
CA SER A 220 21.55 -4.62 -21.20
C SER A 220 20.90 -5.67 -20.29
N PRO A 221 20.00 -6.55 -20.78
CA PRO A 221 19.38 -7.58 -19.94
C PRO A 221 20.40 -8.46 -19.20
N GLY A 222 21.56 -8.71 -19.82
CA GLY A 222 22.65 -9.46 -19.20
C GLY A 222 23.35 -8.68 -18.07
N ASP A 223 23.51 -7.37 -18.23
CA ASP A 223 24.11 -6.51 -17.21
C ASP A 223 23.14 -6.23 -16.05
N GLU A 224 21.84 -6.11 -16.34
CA GLU A 224 20.80 -6.03 -15.32
C GLU A 224 20.79 -7.27 -14.44
N GLY A 225 20.78 -8.47 -15.03
CA GLY A 225 20.83 -9.72 -14.28
C GLY A 225 22.10 -9.84 -13.41
N ARG A 226 23.26 -9.42 -13.93
CA ARG A 226 24.51 -9.35 -13.15
C ARG A 226 24.40 -8.37 -11.98
N MET A 227 23.85 -7.18 -12.21
CA MET A 227 23.65 -6.18 -11.17
C MET A 227 22.72 -6.70 -10.06
N VAL A 228 21.60 -7.33 -10.42
CA VAL A 228 20.67 -7.95 -9.46
C VAL A 228 21.38 -8.99 -8.61
N VAL A 229 22.19 -9.87 -9.21
CA VAL A 229 22.96 -10.88 -8.46
C VAL A 229 23.97 -10.24 -7.51
N LEU A 230 24.71 -9.23 -7.96
CA LEU A 230 25.70 -8.54 -7.11
C LEU A 230 25.03 -7.83 -5.93
N LEU A 231 23.91 -7.13 -6.17
CA LEU A 231 23.10 -6.49 -5.14
C LEU A 231 22.50 -7.52 -4.18
N ALA A 232 22.06 -8.68 -4.68
CA ALA A 232 21.54 -9.76 -3.86
C ALA A 232 22.62 -10.33 -2.93
N LEU A 233 23.83 -10.57 -3.43
CA LEU A 233 24.95 -11.06 -2.62
C LEU A 233 25.37 -10.03 -1.56
N GLY A 234 25.50 -8.76 -1.94
CA GLY A 234 25.81 -7.67 -1.01
C GLY A 234 24.72 -7.50 0.06
N GLY A 235 23.46 -7.46 -0.35
CA GLY A 235 22.31 -7.37 0.53
C GLY A 235 22.23 -8.55 1.51
N CYS A 236 22.41 -9.78 1.03
CA CYS A 236 22.48 -10.98 1.87
C CYS A 236 23.64 -10.92 2.88
N ALA A 237 24.82 -10.46 2.45
CA ALA A 237 25.96 -10.31 3.36
C ALA A 237 25.67 -9.29 4.47
N VAL A 238 25.06 -8.15 4.14
CA VAL A 238 24.63 -7.14 5.13
C VAL A 238 23.54 -7.70 6.05
N LEU A 239 22.54 -8.42 5.52
CA LEU A 239 21.51 -9.08 6.31
C LEU A 239 22.12 -10.06 7.33
N LEU A 240 23.00 -10.94 6.89
CA LEU A 240 23.69 -11.89 7.77
C LEU A 240 24.56 -11.18 8.82
N GLY A 241 25.22 -10.10 8.43
CA GLY A 241 25.97 -9.23 9.34
C GLY A 241 25.08 -8.60 10.42
N LEU A 242 23.94 -8.02 10.03
CA LEU A 242 22.95 -7.43 10.93
C LEU A 242 22.35 -8.48 11.88
N LEU A 243 21.96 -9.65 11.36
CA LEU A 243 21.44 -10.75 12.18
C LEU A 243 22.50 -11.30 13.15
N SER A 244 23.77 -11.35 12.73
CA SER A 244 24.88 -11.72 13.61
C SER A 244 25.16 -10.66 14.68
N ALA A 245 25.08 -9.39 14.32
CA ALA A 245 25.20 -8.27 15.26
C ALA A 245 24.07 -8.31 16.29
N ALA A 246 22.83 -8.59 15.88
CA ALA A 246 21.69 -8.74 16.78
C ALA A 246 21.86 -9.88 17.79
N ARG A 247 22.63 -10.93 17.47
CA ARG A 247 23.00 -11.99 18.43
C ARG A 247 24.01 -11.51 19.46
N ARG A 248 24.94 -10.62 19.07
CA ARG A 248 25.98 -10.05 19.94
C ARG A 248 25.50 -8.87 20.78
N PHE A 249 24.56 -8.10 20.25
CA PHE A 249 24.00 -6.91 20.87
C PHE A 249 22.47 -7.05 21.00
N PRO A 250 21.97 -7.79 22.01
CA PRO A 250 20.54 -8.03 22.18
C PRO A 250 19.69 -6.76 22.29
N GLY A 251 20.29 -5.64 22.73
CA GLY A 251 19.65 -4.33 22.76
C GLY A 251 19.17 -3.82 21.39
N LEU A 252 19.75 -4.30 20.28
CA LEU A 252 19.30 -3.95 18.93
C LEU A 252 17.89 -4.48 18.66
N LEU A 253 17.58 -5.68 19.14
CA LEU A 253 16.23 -6.23 19.03
C LEU A 253 15.27 -5.68 20.08
N GLY A 254 15.72 -4.75 20.93
CA GLY A 254 14.99 -4.34 22.12
C GLY A 254 14.88 -5.52 23.08
N GLY A 255 15.38 -5.38 24.30
CA GLY A 255 15.18 -6.41 25.32
C GLY A 255 13.70 -6.81 25.38
N PRO A 256 13.37 -8.09 25.62
CA PRO A 256 12.00 -8.55 25.50
C PRO A 256 11.10 -7.74 26.46
N LEU A 257 10.24 -6.87 25.91
CA LEU A 257 9.30 -6.05 26.70
C LEU A 257 8.33 -6.90 27.53
N ARG A 258 8.22 -8.20 27.22
CA ARG A 258 7.51 -9.25 27.94
C ARG A 258 8.18 -10.62 27.72
N PRO A 259 8.21 -11.54 28.70
CA PRO A 259 8.58 -12.94 28.50
C PRO A 259 7.74 -13.62 27.40
N ALA A 260 8.25 -14.67 26.75
CA ALA A 260 7.51 -15.40 25.70
C ALA A 260 6.16 -15.93 26.21
N GLU A 261 6.14 -16.40 27.46
CA GLU A 261 4.94 -16.88 28.16
C GLU A 261 3.85 -15.81 28.26
N GLU A 262 4.19 -14.54 28.52
CA GLU A 262 3.22 -13.43 28.52
C GLU A 262 2.77 -13.01 27.12
N ARG A 263 3.58 -13.29 26.08
CA ARG A 263 3.21 -13.01 24.67
C ARG A 263 2.28 -14.07 24.10
N GLU A 264 2.38 -15.29 24.63
CA GLU A 264 1.66 -16.47 24.17
C GLU A 264 0.48 -16.84 25.08
N ALA A 265 0.39 -16.20 26.26
CA ALA A 265 -0.73 -16.36 27.18
C ALA A 265 -2.07 -16.03 26.48
N PRO A 266 -3.06 -16.93 26.59
CA PRO A 266 -4.41 -16.65 26.11
C PRO A 266 -4.96 -15.39 26.77
N GLU A 267 -5.51 -14.48 25.96
CA GLU A 267 -6.15 -13.28 26.51
C GLU A 267 -7.53 -13.61 27.10
N PRO A 268 -7.97 -12.86 28.14
CA PRO A 268 -9.31 -13.02 28.68
C PRO A 268 -10.40 -12.78 27.60
N PRO A 269 -11.60 -13.35 27.78
CA PRO A 269 -12.69 -13.24 26.83
C PRO A 269 -12.98 -11.80 26.44
N VAL A 270 -13.17 -11.57 25.13
CA VAL A 270 -13.49 -10.25 24.61
C VAL A 270 -14.98 -9.97 24.74
N HIS A 271 -15.33 -8.96 25.52
CA HIS A 271 -16.67 -8.37 25.52
C HIS A 271 -16.68 -7.18 24.57
N LEU A 272 -17.44 -7.30 23.47
CA LEU A 272 -17.69 -6.18 22.58
C LEU A 272 -18.65 -5.21 23.27
N GLU A 273 -18.35 -3.91 23.15
CA GLU A 273 -19.28 -2.89 23.62
C GLU A 273 -20.64 -2.99 22.89
N PRO A 274 -21.74 -2.57 23.55
CA PRO A 274 -23.04 -2.46 22.90
C PRO A 274 -22.98 -1.55 21.65
N PRO A 275 -23.79 -1.84 20.61
CA PRO A 275 -23.74 -1.10 19.34
C PRO A 275 -23.83 0.43 19.50
N ALA A 276 -24.66 0.93 20.42
CA ALA A 276 -24.80 2.36 20.67
C ALA A 276 -23.51 3.03 21.15
N ARG A 277 -22.71 2.36 21.99
CA ARG A 277 -21.42 2.89 22.46
C ARG A 277 -20.37 2.83 21.36
N LEU A 278 -20.37 1.74 20.58
CA LEU A 278 -19.50 1.59 19.41
C LEU A 278 -19.73 2.71 18.40
N LEU A 279 -21.00 2.99 18.04
CA LEU A 279 -21.36 4.07 17.14
C LEU A 279 -20.89 5.43 17.67
N ARG A 280 -21.11 5.72 18.96
CA ARG A 280 -20.64 6.97 19.57
C ARG A 280 -19.12 7.12 19.52
N ARG A 281 -18.37 6.02 19.67
CA ARG A 281 -16.90 6.03 19.53
C ARG A 281 -16.44 6.17 18.08
N ALA A 282 -17.16 5.57 17.13
CA ALA A 282 -16.86 5.68 15.71
C ALA A 282 -17.21 7.06 15.14
N PHE A 283 -18.21 7.73 15.71
CA PHE A 283 -18.81 8.94 15.18
C PHE A 283 -17.80 10.05 14.83
N PRO A 284 -16.83 10.44 15.69
CA PRO A 284 -15.85 11.46 15.34
C PRO A 284 -15.02 11.09 14.11
N GLY A 285 -14.60 9.83 14.00
CA GLY A 285 -13.85 9.33 12.84
C GLY A 285 -14.69 9.31 11.56
N MET A 286 -15.95 8.87 11.66
CA MET A 286 -16.90 8.89 10.53
C MET A 286 -17.19 10.32 10.06
N MET A 287 -17.32 11.26 10.99
CA MET A 287 -17.59 12.66 10.67
C MET A 287 -16.37 13.29 10.00
N ALA A 288 -15.16 13.07 10.54
CA ALA A 288 -13.92 13.52 9.93
C ALA A 288 -13.72 12.92 8.52
N ALA A 289 -13.96 11.63 8.35
CA ALA A 289 -13.90 10.96 7.04
C ALA A 289 -14.87 11.60 6.03
N THR A 290 -16.13 11.82 6.44
CA THR A 290 -17.14 12.47 5.61
C THR A 290 -16.72 13.90 5.23
N LEU A 291 -16.19 14.67 6.19
CA LEU A 291 -15.75 16.05 5.94
C LEU A 291 -14.55 16.10 4.99
N VAL A 292 -13.58 15.19 5.12
CA VAL A 292 -12.44 15.09 4.20
C VAL A 292 -12.90 14.78 2.77
N LEU A 293 -13.82 13.83 2.61
CA LEU A 293 -14.39 13.51 1.30
C LEU A 293 -15.19 14.67 0.71
N GLY A 294 -16.03 15.32 1.53
CA GLY A 294 -16.81 16.49 1.11
C GLY A 294 -15.91 17.66 0.71
N ALA A 295 -14.87 17.95 1.50
CA ALA A 295 -13.89 18.97 1.18
C ALA A 295 -13.17 18.67 -0.14
N TYR A 296 -12.79 17.40 -0.38
CA TYR A 296 -12.16 17.02 -1.63
C TYR A 296 -13.04 17.29 -2.87
N VAL A 297 -14.33 16.93 -2.79
CA VAL A 297 -15.28 17.18 -3.90
C VAL A 297 -15.40 18.67 -4.23
N VAL A 298 -15.32 19.53 -3.22
CA VAL A 298 -15.39 20.99 -3.40
C VAL A 298 -14.08 21.58 -3.89
N LEU A 299 -12.95 21.11 -3.36
CA LEU A 299 -11.62 21.66 -3.63
C LEU A 299 -11.03 21.18 -4.95
N ASP A 300 -11.44 20.01 -5.46
CA ASP A 300 -10.83 19.39 -6.63
C ASP A 300 -11.82 18.85 -7.69
N PRO A 301 -12.76 19.68 -8.19
CA PRO A 301 -13.73 19.22 -9.18
C PRO A 301 -13.09 18.80 -10.51
N VAL A 302 -12.04 19.50 -10.95
CA VAL A 302 -11.33 19.21 -12.21
C VAL A 302 -10.60 17.87 -12.13
N GLY A 303 -9.99 17.55 -10.98
CA GLY A 303 -9.28 16.27 -10.80
C GLY A 303 -10.23 15.10 -10.84
N ILE A 304 -11.40 15.25 -10.20
CA ILE A 304 -12.47 14.27 -10.24
C ILE A 304 -12.95 14.05 -11.68
N GLU A 305 -13.17 15.12 -12.44
CA GLU A 305 -13.60 15.01 -13.85
C GLU A 305 -12.56 14.25 -14.70
N LEU A 306 -11.27 14.57 -14.55
CA LEU A 306 -10.18 13.87 -15.25
C LEU A 306 -10.14 12.38 -14.89
N SER A 307 -10.23 12.03 -13.61
CA SER A 307 -10.25 10.63 -13.16
C SER A 307 -11.49 9.87 -13.65
N GLN A 308 -12.65 10.54 -13.75
CA GLN A 308 -13.85 9.93 -14.34
C GLN A 308 -13.69 9.65 -15.83
N VAL A 309 -13.05 10.56 -16.57
CA VAL A 309 -12.67 10.32 -17.98
C VAL A 309 -11.74 9.10 -18.06
N ASP A 310 -10.76 9.00 -17.14
CA ASP A 310 -9.79 7.92 -17.10
C ASP A 310 -10.43 6.55 -16.90
N LEU A 311 -11.43 6.50 -16.02
CA LEU A 311 -12.24 5.31 -15.72
C LEU A 311 -13.18 4.92 -16.85
N ARG A 312 -13.82 5.91 -17.48
CA ARG A 312 -14.79 5.68 -18.55
C ARG A 312 -14.10 5.18 -19.83
N TYR A 313 -12.85 5.57 -20.04
CA TYR A 313 -12.06 5.24 -21.21
C TYR A 313 -10.71 4.64 -20.77
N PRO A 314 -10.70 3.37 -20.31
CA PRO A 314 -9.47 2.70 -19.90
C PRO A 314 -8.56 2.50 -21.12
N LEU A 315 -7.25 2.55 -20.88
CA LEU A 315 -6.24 2.34 -21.90
C LEU A 315 -5.47 1.07 -21.59
N ALA A 316 -5.16 0.29 -22.63
CA ALA A 316 -4.22 -0.81 -22.48
C ALA A 316 -2.82 -0.25 -22.12
N PRO A 317 -2.03 -0.98 -21.31
CA PRO A 317 -0.61 -0.73 -21.16
C PRO A 317 0.07 -0.73 -22.54
N VAL A 318 1.05 0.13 -22.73
CA VAL A 318 1.88 0.13 -23.95
C VAL A 318 3.03 -0.86 -23.70
N PRO A 319 3.15 -1.95 -24.48
CA PRO A 319 4.29 -2.87 -24.36
C PRO A 319 5.62 -2.14 -24.56
N GLU A 320 6.69 -2.61 -23.93
CA GLU A 320 8.01 -2.00 -24.07
C GLU A 320 8.55 -2.12 -25.51
N GLU A 321 8.17 -3.16 -26.25
CA GLU A 321 8.55 -3.32 -27.67
C GLU A 321 7.62 -2.58 -28.65
N ALA A 322 6.71 -1.74 -28.15
CA ALA A 322 5.81 -1.00 -29.02
C ALA A 322 6.58 0.03 -29.87
N PRO A 323 6.08 0.40 -31.06
CA PRO A 323 6.72 1.43 -31.87
C PRO A 323 6.84 2.75 -31.10
N ASP A 324 7.95 3.47 -31.28
CA ASP A 324 8.21 4.79 -30.67
C ASP A 324 7.04 5.76 -30.85
N ALA A 325 6.35 5.68 -31.99
CA ALA A 325 5.16 6.47 -32.27
C ALA A 325 4.04 6.26 -31.24
N LEU A 326 3.82 5.03 -30.77
CA LEU A 326 2.81 4.72 -29.76
C LEU A 326 3.21 5.23 -28.38
N HIS A 327 4.50 5.13 -28.01
CA HIS A 327 5.03 5.74 -26.79
C HIS A 327 4.89 7.27 -26.82
N ALA A 328 5.24 7.90 -27.95
CA ALA A 328 5.10 9.34 -28.14
C ALA A 328 3.62 9.79 -28.06
N GLU A 329 2.71 9.05 -28.68
CA GLU A 329 1.27 9.31 -28.61
C GLU A 329 0.74 9.20 -27.17
N ARG A 330 1.21 8.18 -26.43
CA ARG A 330 0.84 8.00 -25.02
C ARG A 330 1.38 9.14 -24.13
N ASN A 331 2.63 9.55 -24.35
CA ASN A 331 3.25 10.69 -23.65
C ASN A 331 2.51 12.00 -23.96
N ALA A 332 2.12 12.23 -25.22
CA ALA A 332 1.33 13.40 -25.59
C ALA A 332 -0.04 13.44 -24.89
N LEU A 333 -0.69 12.28 -24.71
CA LEU A 333 -1.92 12.18 -23.93
C LEU A 333 -1.71 12.52 -22.45
N TYR A 334 -0.60 12.06 -21.84
CA TYR A 334 -0.25 12.41 -20.46
C TYR A 334 -0.02 13.92 -20.31
N GLU A 335 0.73 14.54 -21.21
CA GLU A 335 0.93 16.00 -21.22
C GLU A 335 -0.39 16.76 -21.42
N LEU A 336 -1.28 16.25 -22.26
CA LEU A 336 -2.62 16.82 -22.43
C LEU A 336 -3.43 16.77 -21.13
N ARG A 337 -3.34 15.66 -20.36
CA ARG A 337 -3.96 15.53 -19.03
C ARG A 337 -3.40 16.55 -18.05
N VAL A 338 -2.08 16.73 -18.02
CA VAL A 338 -1.40 17.70 -17.14
C VAL A 338 -1.81 19.14 -17.48
N ARG A 339 -1.88 19.49 -18.77
CA ARG A 339 -2.37 20.80 -19.19
C ARG A 339 -3.84 21.02 -18.82
N ALA A 340 -4.68 20.00 -18.98
CA ALA A 340 -6.08 20.05 -18.54
C ALA A 340 -6.19 20.26 -17.02
N ARG A 341 -5.35 19.57 -16.26
CA ARG A 341 -5.24 19.70 -14.79
C ARG A 341 -4.89 21.11 -14.36
N ARG A 342 -4.04 21.81 -15.11
CA ARG A 342 -3.62 23.20 -14.86
C ARG A 342 -4.62 24.24 -15.40
N GLY A 343 -5.67 23.82 -16.10
CA GLY A 343 -6.60 24.71 -16.78
C GLY A 343 -6.05 25.36 -18.05
N GLU A 344 -4.90 24.89 -18.55
CA GLU A 344 -4.28 25.38 -19.79
C GLU A 344 -5.01 24.85 -21.04
N THR A 345 -5.77 23.77 -20.89
CA THR A 345 -6.63 23.21 -21.96
C THR A 345 -7.96 22.71 -21.37
N PRO A 346 -9.07 22.72 -22.14
CA PRO A 346 -10.33 22.17 -21.65
C PRO A 346 -10.24 20.66 -21.38
N VAL A 347 -10.85 20.18 -20.28
CA VAL A 347 -10.94 18.75 -19.96
C VAL A 347 -11.57 17.94 -21.11
N GLY A 348 -12.51 18.56 -21.85
CA GLY A 348 -13.11 17.95 -23.04
C GLY A 348 -12.12 17.58 -24.15
N ALA A 349 -11.01 18.32 -24.31
CA ALA A 349 -9.98 17.99 -25.29
C ALA A 349 -9.24 16.70 -24.90
N TYR A 350 -8.87 16.60 -23.62
CA TYR A 350 -8.31 15.37 -23.06
C TYR A 350 -9.28 14.18 -23.19
N ALA A 351 -10.57 14.39 -22.87
CA ALA A 351 -11.57 13.34 -22.94
C ALA A 351 -11.78 12.80 -24.37
N GLN A 352 -11.72 13.66 -25.39
CA GLN A 352 -11.81 13.25 -26.79
C GLN A 352 -10.62 12.37 -27.20
N GLU A 353 -9.40 12.82 -26.88
CA GLU A 353 -8.18 12.10 -27.25
C GLU A 353 -8.08 10.76 -26.51
N ARG A 354 -8.39 10.73 -25.21
CA ARG A 354 -8.40 9.48 -24.44
C ARG A 354 -9.43 8.49 -24.97
N ARG A 355 -10.64 8.94 -25.32
CA ARG A 355 -11.68 8.09 -25.92
C ARG A 355 -11.22 7.51 -27.26
N ARG A 356 -10.49 8.29 -28.07
CA ARG A 356 -9.93 7.83 -29.35
C ARG A 356 -8.95 6.66 -29.13
N GLN A 357 -7.96 6.86 -28.26
CA GLN A 357 -6.94 5.84 -27.97
C GLN A 357 -7.53 4.59 -27.30
N SER A 358 -8.50 4.75 -26.38
CA SER A 358 -9.19 3.63 -25.72
C SER A 358 -9.92 2.72 -26.73
N ARG A 359 -10.53 3.31 -27.77
CA ARG A 359 -11.18 2.54 -28.85
C ARG A 359 -10.19 1.81 -29.73
N GLN A 360 -9.05 2.43 -30.04
CA GLN A 360 -8.00 1.84 -30.87
C GLN A 360 -7.29 0.68 -30.18
N SER A 361 -7.12 0.75 -28.85
CA SER A 361 -6.47 -0.28 -28.04
C SER A 361 -7.37 -1.48 -27.69
N GLY A 362 -8.58 -1.56 -28.24
CA GLY A 362 -9.50 -2.67 -27.98
C GLY A 362 -10.10 -2.66 -26.57
N GLY A 363 -10.12 -1.51 -25.89
CA GLY A 363 -10.62 -1.36 -24.52
C GLY A 363 -12.01 -1.98 -24.36
N GLY A 364 -12.09 -3.02 -23.53
CA GLY A 364 -13.34 -3.72 -23.21
C GLY A 364 -14.42 -2.75 -22.74
N ARG A 365 -15.69 -3.09 -23.03
CA ARG A 365 -16.86 -2.34 -22.53
C ARG A 365 -16.66 -2.03 -21.03
N PRO A 366 -16.93 -0.78 -20.58
CA PRO A 366 -16.89 -0.46 -19.16
C PRO A 366 -17.84 -1.40 -18.40
N PRO A 367 -17.58 -1.72 -17.11
CA PRO A 367 -18.61 -2.32 -16.29
C PRO A 367 -19.83 -1.41 -16.34
N VAL A 368 -20.96 -1.94 -16.80
CA VAL A 368 -22.21 -1.21 -16.88
C VAL A 368 -22.62 -0.89 -15.46
N LEU A 369 -22.32 0.33 -14.98
CA LEU A 369 -23.04 0.89 -13.85
C LEU A 369 -24.51 1.04 -14.29
N PRO A 370 -25.49 0.59 -13.47
CA PRO A 370 -26.89 0.75 -13.82
C PRO A 370 -27.16 2.24 -14.05
N ALA A 371 -27.62 2.58 -15.25
CA ALA A 371 -28.02 3.94 -15.57
C ALA A 371 -29.14 4.36 -14.60
N PRO A 372 -29.08 5.54 -13.98
CA PRO A 372 -30.22 6.04 -13.21
C PRO A 372 -31.40 6.19 -14.17
N ASN A 373 -32.56 5.63 -13.78
CA ASN A 373 -33.83 5.80 -14.48
C ASN A 373 -34.19 7.29 -14.51
N LEU A 374 -33.71 8.00 -15.53
CA LEU A 374 -34.21 9.33 -15.84
C LEU A 374 -35.49 9.16 -16.66
N PRO A 375 -36.60 9.82 -16.26
CA PRO A 375 -37.82 9.81 -17.06
C PRO A 375 -37.53 10.43 -18.44
N PRO A 376 -38.19 9.95 -19.51
CA PRO A 376 -37.97 10.46 -20.85
C PRO A 376 -38.23 11.97 -20.88
N SER A 377 -37.27 12.71 -21.45
CA SER A 377 -37.45 14.13 -21.73
C SER A 377 -38.67 14.30 -22.62
N LYS A 378 -39.66 15.06 -22.15
CA LYS A 378 -40.76 15.51 -22.99
C LYS A 378 -40.16 16.35 -24.12
N GLU A 379 -40.18 15.81 -25.33
CA GLU A 379 -40.03 16.62 -26.53
C GLU A 379 -41.25 17.56 -26.58
N SER A 380 -40.99 18.86 -26.53
CA SER A 380 -41.97 19.89 -26.84
C SER A 380 -42.14 19.95 -28.37
N PRO A 381 -43.38 20.12 -28.87
CA PRO A 381 -43.76 19.87 -30.26
C PRO A 381 -43.15 20.82 -31.29
#